data_AF-A0AA43C326-F1
#
_entry.id   AF-A0AA43C326-F1
#
_cell.length_a   1.000
_cell.length_b   1.000
_cell.length_c   1.000
_cell.angle_alpha   90.00
_cell.angle_beta   90.00
_cell.angle_gamma   90.00
#
_symmetry.space_group_name_H-M   'P 1'
#
loop_
_entity.id
_entity.type
_entity.pdbx_description
1 polymer ?
#
loop_
_entity_poly.entity_id
_entity_poly.type
_entity_poly.pdbx_seq_one_letter_code
_entity_poly.pdbx_strand_id
1 'polypeptide(L)'
;MTAVLVTCEHGGHRLPRRYRHLFAGREEVLLSHRGWDPGALRLAGALAARLRAPLVSSTWTRLLVDLNRSEGNPALWSRASSTLSGIER
;
A
#
# COMPACT_ATOMS: atom_id res chain seq x y z
N MET A 1 27.82 -14.22 1.14
CA MET A 1 27.32 -13.00 0.46
C MET A 1 25.96 -12.66 1.02
N THR A 2 25.78 -11.48 1.59
CA THR A 2 24.45 -10.97 1.97
C THR A 2 23.77 -10.41 0.73
N ALA A 3 22.65 -11.01 0.34
CA ALA A 3 21.79 -10.45 -0.72
C ALA A 3 20.87 -9.39 -0.09
N VAL A 4 20.71 -8.26 -0.76
CA VAL A 4 19.75 -7.22 -0.36
C VAL A 4 18.52 -7.31 -1.25
N LEU A 5 17.35 -7.22 -0.63
CA LEU A 5 16.05 -7.02 -1.28
C LEU A 5 15.48 -5.70 -0.74
N VAL A 6 14.97 -4.85 -1.63
CA VAL A 6 14.25 -3.64 -1.24
C VAL A 6 12.76 -3.88 -1.41
N THR A 7 11.95 -3.54 -0.40
CA THR A 7 10.49 -3.57 -0.49
C THR A 7 9.90 -2.17 -0.30
N CYS A 8 8.73 -1.92 -0.87
CA CYS A 8 7.96 -0.69 -0.68
C CYS A 8 6.45 -0.97 -0.77
N GLU A 9 5.85 -1.28 0.37
CA GLU A 9 4.46 -1.71 0.53
C GLU A 9 3.47 -0.55 0.35
N HIS A 10 3.89 0.68 0.71
CA HIS A 10 3.04 1.88 0.72
C HIS A 10 3.41 2.88 -0.37
N GLY A 11 3.84 2.38 -1.53
CA GLY A 11 4.40 3.18 -2.61
C GLY A 11 3.39 4.01 -3.43
N GLY A 12 2.09 3.81 -3.25
CA GLY A 12 1.08 4.57 -3.97
C GLY A 12 -0.31 4.50 -3.36
N HIS A 13 -1.21 5.35 -3.86
CA HIS A 13 -2.57 5.50 -3.35
C HIS A 13 -3.64 5.04 -4.35
N ARG A 14 -3.28 4.21 -5.34
CA ARG A 14 -4.27 3.72 -6.32
C ARG A 14 -5.28 2.84 -5.63
N LEU A 15 -6.47 2.74 -6.24
CA LEU A 15 -7.54 1.91 -5.75
C LEU A 15 -8.16 1.13 -6.93
N PRO A 16 -8.36 -0.20 -6.83
CA PRO A 16 -9.03 -0.95 -7.88
C PRO A 16 -10.44 -0.40 -8.12
N ARG A 17 -10.88 -0.40 -9.39
CA ARG A 17 -12.16 0.23 -9.79
C ARG A 17 -13.34 -0.28 -8.94
N ARG A 18 -13.39 -1.58 -8.64
CA ARG A 18 -14.45 -2.20 -7.83
C ARG A 18 -14.58 -1.63 -6.41
N TYR A 19 -13.51 -1.10 -5.83
CA TYR A 19 -13.51 -0.59 -4.45
C TYR A 19 -13.63 0.93 -4.36
N ARG A 20 -13.72 1.66 -5.48
CA ARG A 20 -13.81 3.14 -5.49
C ARG A 20 -14.99 3.67 -4.66
N HIS A 21 -16.09 2.94 -4.62
CA HIS A 21 -17.27 3.30 -3.84
C HIS A 21 -16.99 3.42 -2.33
N LEU A 22 -15.98 2.72 -1.79
CA LEU A 22 -15.61 2.80 -0.36
C LEU A 22 -15.08 4.19 0.05
N PHE A 23 -14.56 4.95 -0.92
CA PHE A 23 -13.92 6.25 -0.72
C PHE A 23 -14.67 7.39 -1.41
N ALA A 24 -15.88 7.16 -1.90
CA ALA A 24 -16.69 8.20 -2.52
C ALA A 24 -16.93 9.36 -1.53
N GLY A 25 -16.55 10.57 -1.93
CA GLY A 25 -16.63 11.78 -1.08
C GLY A 25 -15.57 11.87 0.02
N ARG A 26 -14.53 11.02 -0.05
CA ARG A 26 -13.36 10.99 0.86
C ARG A 26 -12.06 10.71 0.10
N GLU A 27 -12.00 11.06 -1.18
CA GLU A 27 -10.88 10.78 -2.07
C GLU A 27 -9.58 11.46 -1.61
N GLU A 28 -9.68 12.59 -0.92
CA GLU A 28 -8.55 13.32 -0.34
C GLU A 28 -7.77 12.47 0.67
N VAL A 29 -8.44 11.51 1.32
CA VAL A 29 -7.80 10.59 2.28
C VAL A 29 -6.85 9.63 1.58
N LEU A 30 -7.14 9.24 0.33
CA LEU A 30 -6.24 8.42 -0.49
C LEU A 30 -4.98 9.22 -0.83
N LEU A 31 -5.12 10.51 -1.13
CA LEU A 31 -3.99 11.37 -1.52
C LEU A 31 -3.08 11.78 -0.35
N SER A 32 -3.58 11.69 0.89
CA SER A 32 -2.80 12.05 2.08
C SER A 32 -1.84 10.95 2.52
N HIS A 33 -0.97 11.25 3.49
CA HIS A 33 -0.04 10.28 4.11
C HIS A 33 -0.75 9.08 4.77
N ARG A 34 -2.08 9.12 4.94
CA ARG A 34 -2.86 7.97 5.40
C ARG A 34 -3.01 6.91 4.32
N GLY A 35 -3.06 7.31 3.05
CA GLY A 35 -3.27 6.43 1.90
C GLY A 35 -2.03 5.72 1.42
N TRP A 36 -0.86 6.35 1.59
CA TRP A 36 0.43 5.93 1.05
C TRP A 36 1.55 6.74 1.72
N ASP A 37 2.80 6.41 1.45
CA ASP A 37 3.97 7.12 1.97
C ASP A 37 4.55 8.02 0.86
N PRO A 38 4.30 9.35 0.87
CA PRO A 38 4.71 10.23 -0.22
C PRO A 38 6.24 10.20 -0.44
N GLY A 39 6.65 9.85 -1.66
CA GLY A 39 8.06 9.76 -2.04
C GLY A 39 8.76 8.45 -1.69
N ALA A 40 8.14 7.54 -0.94
CA ALA A 40 8.74 6.26 -0.53
C ALA A 40 9.14 5.40 -1.74
N LEU A 41 8.24 5.24 -2.73
CA LEU A 41 8.54 4.45 -3.93
C LEU A 41 9.72 5.02 -4.73
N ARG A 42 9.82 6.36 -4.82
CA ARG A 42 10.94 7.02 -5.49
C ARG A 42 12.25 6.77 -4.76
N LEU A 43 12.25 6.86 -3.43
CA LEU A 43 13.42 6.55 -2.60
C LEU A 43 13.81 5.08 -2.71
N ALA A 44 12.85 4.16 -2.63
CA ALA A 44 13.07 2.73 -2.75
C ALA A 44 13.69 2.36 -4.11
N GLY A 45 13.21 2.97 -5.20
CA GLY A 45 13.80 2.82 -6.53
C GLY A 45 15.25 3.30 -6.61
N ALA A 46 15.54 4.49 -6.06
CA ALA A 46 16.91 5.01 -6.01
C ALA A 46 17.84 4.12 -5.17
N LEU A 47 17.36 3.62 -4.03
CA LEU A 47 18.10 2.73 -3.15
C LEU A 47 18.39 1.37 -3.82
N ALA A 48 17.38 0.75 -4.42
CA ALA A 48 17.51 -0.51 -5.14
C ALA A 48 18.54 -0.41 -6.28
N ALA A 49 18.49 0.68 -7.05
CA ALA A 49 19.48 0.95 -8.09
C ALA A 49 20.91 1.10 -7.52
N ARG A 50 21.06 1.86 -6.42
CA ARG A 50 22.38 2.11 -5.81
C ARG A 50 23.01 0.85 -5.21
N LEU A 51 22.18 -0.07 -4.74
CA LEU A 51 22.57 -1.35 -4.14
C LEU A 51 22.63 -2.50 -5.15
N ARG A 52 22.19 -2.28 -6.40
CA ARG A 52 21.99 -3.34 -7.41
C ARG A 52 21.11 -4.47 -6.87
N ALA A 53 20.05 -4.10 -6.17
CA ALA A 53 19.12 -5.00 -5.51
C ALA A 53 17.77 -5.04 -6.26
N PRO A 54 17.05 -6.18 -6.24
CA PRO A 54 15.67 -6.22 -6.67
C PRO A 54 14.79 -5.30 -5.81
N LEU A 55 13.73 -4.76 -6.42
CA LEU A 55 12.68 -3.97 -5.77
C LEU A 55 11.33 -4.67 -5.93
N VAL A 56 10.66 -4.94 -4.82
CA VAL A 56 9.24 -5.34 -4.80
C VAL A 56 8.43 -4.17 -4.24
N SER A 57 7.41 -3.72 -4.96
CA SER A 57 6.62 -2.58 -4.51
C SER A 57 5.15 -2.70 -4.86
N SER A 58 4.32 -1.95 -4.13
CA SER A 58 2.90 -1.77 -4.43
C SER A 58 2.60 -0.32 -4.76
N THR A 59 1.61 -0.12 -5.62
CA THR A 59 1.05 1.20 -5.94
C THR A 59 -0.38 1.35 -5.43
N TRP A 60 -0.90 0.33 -4.75
CA TRP A 60 -2.23 0.33 -4.14
C TRP A 60 -2.18 0.99 -2.76
N THR A 61 -3.25 1.71 -2.41
CA THR A 61 -3.38 2.35 -1.11
C THR A 61 -3.39 1.32 0.03
N ARG A 62 -2.68 1.63 1.11
CA ARG A 62 -2.73 0.86 2.35
C ARG A 62 -4.10 0.88 3.03
N LEU A 63 -4.97 1.81 2.64
CA LEU A 63 -6.31 1.94 3.20
C LEU A 63 -7.28 0.90 2.64
N LEU A 64 -6.95 0.22 1.55
CA LEU A 64 -7.72 -0.96 1.13
C LEU A 64 -7.27 -2.15 1.97
N VAL A 65 -5.99 -2.52 1.83
CA VAL A 65 -5.31 -3.58 2.57
C VAL A 65 -3.86 -3.15 2.81
N ASP A 66 -3.38 -3.26 4.04
CA ASP A 66 -2.01 -2.89 4.41
C ASP A 66 -1.07 -4.08 4.21
N LEU A 67 -0.27 -4.06 3.14
CA LEU A 67 0.67 -5.13 2.80
C LEU A 67 1.84 -5.29 3.79
N ASN A 68 1.96 -4.38 4.77
CA ASN A 68 2.93 -4.46 5.86
C ASN A 68 2.25 -4.92 7.17
N ARG A 69 1.19 -5.72 7.07
CA ARG A 69 0.47 -6.34 8.19
C ARG A 69 0.23 -7.82 7.87
N SER A 70 0.32 -8.66 8.91
CA SER A 70 -0.02 -10.08 8.81
C SER A 70 -1.54 -10.30 8.70
N GLU A 71 -1.95 -11.47 8.19
CA GLU A 71 -3.36 -11.83 7.98
C GLU A 71 -4.22 -11.71 9.25
N GLY A 72 -3.68 -12.08 10.41
CA GLY A 72 -4.38 -11.98 11.70
C GLY A 72 -4.33 -10.59 12.33
N ASN A 73 -3.70 -9.59 11.71
CA ASN A 73 -3.59 -8.27 12.30
C ASN A 73 -4.93 -7.51 12.18
N PRO A 74 -5.49 -6.99 13.27
CA PRO A 74 -6.77 -6.26 13.23
C PRO A 74 -6.73 -4.98 12.38
N ALA A 75 -5.52 -4.46 12.09
CA ALA A 75 -5.30 -3.29 11.25
C ALA A 75 -4.91 -3.63 9.80
N LEU A 76 -4.97 -4.90 9.38
CA LEU A 76 -4.73 -5.30 7.98
C LEU A 76 -5.71 -4.59 7.03
N TRP A 77 -6.97 -4.53 7.43
CA TRP A 77 -8.04 -3.85 6.70
C TRP A 77 -8.34 -2.54 7.42
N SER A 78 -8.32 -1.42 6.69
CA SER A 78 -8.66 -0.14 7.30
C SER A 78 -10.16 -0.06 7.63
N ARG A 79 -10.55 0.96 8.39
CA ARG A 79 -11.96 1.28 8.63
C ARG A 79 -12.75 1.50 7.33
N ALA A 80 -12.11 1.99 6.26
CA ALA A 80 -12.78 2.16 4.96
C ALA A 80 -13.16 0.83 4.30
N SER A 81 -12.41 -0.24 4.60
CA SER A 81 -12.69 -1.60 4.12
C SER A 81 -13.54 -2.41 5.10
N SER A 82 -14.05 -1.79 6.17
CA SER A 82 -14.78 -2.50 7.23
C SER A 82 -16.08 -3.15 6.74
N THR A 83 -16.70 -2.60 5.69
CA THR A 83 -17.95 -3.08 5.10
C THR A 83 -17.76 -4.22 4.10
N LEU A 84 -16.52 -4.55 3.71
CA LEU A 84 -16.25 -5.66 2.81
C LEU A 84 -16.52 -7.00 3.50
N SER A 85 -17.22 -7.88 2.79
CA SER A 85 -17.43 -9.27 3.19
C SER A 85 -16.12 -10.07 3.21
N GLY A 86 -16.14 -11.25 3.85
CA GLY A 86 -14.97 -12.13 3.87
C GLY A 86 -14.54 -12.69 2.51
N ILE A 87 -15.40 -12.61 1.49
CA ILE A 87 -15.05 -12.99 0.11
C ILE A 87 -14.35 -11.84 -0.63
N GLU A 88 -14.71 -10.60 -0.28
CA GLU A 88 -14.12 -9.40 -0.88
C GLU A 88 -12.77 -9.01 -0.28
N ARG A 89 -12.53 -9.47 0.96
CA ARG A 89 -11.27 -9.36 1.69
C ARG A 89 -10.35 -10.53 1.33
#